data_AF-A0A8T2PUB0-F1
#
_entry.id   AF-A0A8T2PUB0-F1
#
_cell.length_a   1.000
_cell.length_b   1.000
_cell.length_c   1.000
_cell.angle_alpha   90.00
_cell.angle_beta   90.00
_cell.angle_gamma   90.00
#
_symmetry.space_group_name_H-M   'P 1'
#
loop_
_entity.id
_entity.type
_entity.pdbx_description
1 polymer ?
#
loop_
_entity_poly.entity_id
_entity_poly.type
_entity_poly.pdbx_seq_one_letter_code
_entity_poly.pdbx_strand_id
1 'polypeptide(L)'
;MSSPYLQRGRRKEPAARSRNDAMAYLSRQQFFDTDRVKAFHQQLILTDTLREREEHVRENQRLAAAASEENKKFMEQLRRIQMADMEQEKQKANRHMMESRSVADFVKQQILQEEHARKQAKLDLKKAAKERLEIEKQYEKDMEMERQKDNEKKTNRRNVYTEQILTRKAMEAKEAKEEEMGEKLRRQIMEEKEKWNKMVSDMRAERQACLQWRKDIVAQMVASKVQDAQNKEQEDSNALARVVAQQEATHLQNQNEKKDNWKAMVDAMTAQREYKRKQQEQTEREEKQRGWQALQAMQELNRSVTENDQQVAQEKKEELKRMDDFRHQQISEKCARAEAERDQLLEFANATEEQNFNEDVQFNAYTTAIINAAAAAGKNINALRLAARKGIESVTGPIFGGVATDWKNQHSCSFQVSDYVRGATQEISRFYRAYDSYECTKSRLGFVW
;
A
#
# COMPACT_ATOMS: atom_id res chain seq x y z
N MET A 1 100.26 -23.32 -36.10
CA MET A 1 99.18 -23.78 -35.20
C MET A 1 98.53 -22.55 -34.56
N SER A 2 97.37 -22.13 -35.04
CA SER A 2 96.57 -21.05 -34.42
C SER A 2 95.18 -21.60 -34.10
N SER A 3 94.81 -21.51 -32.83
CA SER A 3 93.62 -22.13 -32.23
C SER A 3 92.31 -21.45 -32.69
N PRO A 4 91.27 -22.21 -33.10
CA PRO A 4 90.02 -21.66 -33.64
C PRO A 4 88.93 -21.34 -32.59
N TYR A 5 89.29 -21.07 -31.34
CA TYR A 5 88.32 -20.96 -30.22
C TYR A 5 87.93 -19.53 -29.79
N LEU A 6 88.07 -18.51 -30.65
CA LEU A 6 87.84 -17.10 -30.27
C LEU A 6 86.77 -16.34 -31.08
N GLN A 7 85.75 -17.01 -31.63
CA GLN A 7 84.68 -16.34 -32.40
C GLN A 7 83.23 -16.75 -32.09
N ARG A 8 82.90 -17.10 -30.83
CA ARG A 8 81.50 -17.33 -30.40
C ARG A 8 80.93 -16.27 -29.43
N GLY A 9 81.42 -15.03 -29.49
CA GLY A 9 81.04 -13.99 -28.53
C GLY A 9 79.99 -12.95 -28.97
N ARG A 10 79.75 -12.70 -30.27
CA ARG A 10 79.14 -11.43 -30.73
C ARG A 10 77.72 -11.49 -31.36
N ARG A 11 76.91 -12.53 -31.14
CA ARG A 11 75.57 -12.64 -31.77
C ARG A 11 74.36 -12.53 -30.83
N LYS A 12 74.54 -12.35 -29.51
CA LYS A 12 73.43 -12.22 -28.55
C LYS A 12 73.01 -10.77 -28.20
N GLU A 13 73.75 -9.77 -28.66
CA GLU A 13 73.51 -8.37 -28.28
C GLU A 13 72.23 -7.70 -28.83
N PRO A 14 71.76 -7.93 -30.09
CA PRO A 14 70.62 -7.17 -30.60
C PRO A 14 69.29 -7.54 -29.92
N ALA A 15 69.11 -8.82 -29.56
CA ALA A 15 67.92 -9.28 -28.85
C ALA A 15 67.88 -8.79 -27.39
N ALA A 16 69.05 -8.73 -26.72
CA ALA A 16 69.15 -8.19 -25.36
C ALA A 16 68.88 -6.68 -25.32
N ARG A 17 69.38 -5.92 -26.30
CA ARG A 17 69.09 -4.47 -26.42
C ARG A 17 67.60 -4.22 -26.66
N SER A 18 66.99 -4.92 -27.61
CA SER A 18 65.54 -4.81 -27.89
C SER A 18 64.69 -5.15 -26.67
N ARG A 19 65.08 -6.16 -25.88
CA ARG A 19 64.41 -6.47 -24.61
C ARG A 19 64.56 -5.33 -23.60
N ASN A 20 65.77 -4.79 -23.43
CA ASN A 20 65.99 -3.68 -22.49
C ASN A 20 65.20 -2.43 -22.89
N ASP A 21 65.11 -2.14 -24.18
CA ASP A 21 64.31 -1.03 -24.71
C ASP A 21 62.81 -1.25 -24.46
N ALA A 22 62.32 -2.48 -24.68
CA ALA A 22 60.94 -2.85 -24.37
C ALA A 22 60.64 -2.74 -22.86
N MET A 23 61.56 -3.19 -22.00
CA MET A 23 61.42 -3.04 -20.55
C MET A 23 61.42 -1.56 -20.15
N ALA A 24 62.31 -0.74 -20.72
CA ALA A 24 62.35 0.69 -20.45
C ALA A 24 61.08 1.42 -20.94
N TYR A 25 60.51 1.00 -22.06
CA TYR A 25 59.23 1.50 -22.55
C TYR A 25 58.09 1.16 -21.59
N LEU A 26 58.00 -0.11 -21.16
CA LEU A 26 56.98 -0.55 -20.20
C LEU A 26 57.10 0.17 -18.86
N SER A 27 58.33 0.36 -18.33
CA SER A 27 58.54 1.11 -17.09
C SER A 27 58.10 2.57 -17.22
N ARG A 28 58.35 3.23 -18.36
CA ARG A 28 57.83 4.58 -18.62
C ARG A 28 56.32 4.59 -18.69
N GLN A 29 55.71 3.62 -19.38
CA GLN A 29 54.27 3.52 -19.49
C GLN A 29 53.63 3.33 -18.11
N GLN A 30 54.16 2.42 -17.29
CA GLN A 30 53.71 2.22 -15.91
C GLN A 30 53.77 3.50 -15.08
N PHE A 31 54.85 4.28 -15.21
CA PHE A 31 54.98 5.58 -14.54
C PHE A 31 53.86 6.55 -14.96
N PHE A 32 53.59 6.69 -16.26
CA PHE A 32 52.51 7.56 -16.75
C PHE A 32 51.11 7.04 -16.42
N ASP A 33 50.98 5.74 -16.21
CA ASP A 33 49.72 5.11 -15.81
C ASP A 33 49.38 5.30 -14.33
N THR A 34 50.31 5.76 -13.50
CA THR A 34 50.02 6.09 -12.10
C THR A 34 49.01 7.24 -11.98
N ASP A 35 48.05 7.11 -11.06
CA ASP A 35 46.98 8.11 -10.88
C ASP A 35 47.53 9.48 -10.48
N ARG A 36 48.63 9.50 -9.72
CA ARG A 36 49.32 10.74 -9.34
C ARG A 36 49.89 11.48 -10.54
N VAL A 37 50.53 10.77 -11.46
CA VAL A 37 51.06 11.35 -12.70
C VAL A 37 49.90 11.82 -13.59
N LYS A 38 48.82 11.05 -13.73
CA LYS A 38 47.62 11.47 -14.46
C LYS A 38 47.01 12.75 -13.89
N ALA A 39 46.85 12.85 -12.57
CA ALA A 39 46.33 14.04 -11.90
C ALA A 39 47.24 15.27 -12.14
N PHE A 40 48.56 15.08 -12.12
CA PHE A 40 49.51 16.13 -12.45
C PHE A 40 49.39 16.58 -13.92
N HIS A 41 49.22 15.66 -14.87
CA HIS A 41 49.01 15.98 -16.28
C HIS A 41 47.69 16.72 -16.52
N GLN A 42 46.63 16.38 -15.79
CA GLN A 42 45.38 17.16 -15.84
C GLN A 42 45.63 18.62 -15.44
N GLN A 43 46.45 18.86 -14.41
CA GLN A 43 46.84 20.22 -14.05
C GLN A 43 47.73 20.88 -15.11
N LEU A 44 48.61 20.13 -15.77
CA LEU A 44 49.40 20.65 -16.88
C LEU A 44 48.49 21.15 -18.02
N ILE A 45 47.50 20.36 -18.42
CA ILE A 45 46.48 20.78 -19.40
C ILE A 45 45.70 22.00 -18.90
N LEU A 46 45.37 22.05 -17.60
CA LEU A 46 44.73 23.23 -17.02
C LEU A 46 45.61 24.48 -17.18
N THR A 47 46.93 24.39 -16.98
CA THR A 47 47.81 25.55 -17.19
C THR A 47 47.82 26.04 -18.63
N ASP A 48 47.71 25.13 -19.60
CA ASP A 48 47.62 25.47 -21.02
C ASP A 48 46.29 26.15 -21.35
N THR A 49 45.18 25.58 -20.89
CA THR A 49 43.84 26.17 -21.10
C THR A 49 43.68 27.52 -20.40
N LEU A 50 44.30 27.74 -19.23
CA LEU A 50 44.31 29.04 -18.57
C LEU A 50 45.06 30.09 -19.40
N ARG A 51 46.20 29.74 -19.99
CA ARG A 51 46.93 30.62 -20.90
C ARG A 51 46.10 30.95 -22.14
N GLU A 52 45.50 29.95 -22.78
CA GLU A 52 44.60 30.16 -23.93
C GLU A 52 43.40 31.05 -23.57
N ARG A 53 42.81 30.84 -22.38
CA ARG A 53 41.72 31.70 -21.88
C ARG A 53 42.17 33.13 -21.69
N GLU A 54 43.37 33.38 -21.15
CA GLU A 54 43.89 34.73 -21.03
C GLU A 54 44.05 35.40 -22.40
N GLU A 55 44.49 34.66 -23.42
CA GLU A 55 44.57 35.14 -24.80
C GLU A 55 43.17 35.45 -25.36
N HIS A 56 42.19 34.57 -25.16
CA HIS A 56 40.80 34.83 -25.55
C HIS A 56 40.17 36.01 -24.81
N VAL A 57 40.47 36.21 -23.53
CA VAL A 57 39.99 37.38 -22.78
C VAL A 57 40.59 38.66 -23.36
N ARG A 58 41.90 38.67 -23.65
CA ARG A 58 42.55 39.82 -24.29
C ARG A 58 41.92 40.12 -25.65
N GLU A 59 41.61 39.10 -26.45
CA GLU A 59 40.99 39.29 -27.76
C GLU A 59 39.53 39.74 -27.65
N ASN A 60 38.74 39.15 -26.76
CA ASN A 60 37.36 39.57 -26.50
C ASN A 60 37.28 41.01 -25.98
N GLN A 61 38.25 41.44 -25.17
CA GLN A 61 38.35 42.84 -24.74
C GLN A 61 38.59 43.77 -25.94
N ARG A 62 39.44 43.38 -26.89
CA ARG A 62 39.66 44.14 -28.14
C ARG A 62 38.40 44.19 -29.00
N LEU A 63 37.72 43.06 -29.20
CA LEU A 63 36.48 42.98 -29.96
C LEU A 63 35.36 43.80 -29.30
N ALA A 64 35.22 43.73 -27.98
CA ALA A 64 34.24 44.52 -27.24
C ALA A 64 34.52 46.02 -27.33
N ALA A 65 35.78 46.43 -27.29
CA ALA A 65 36.18 47.82 -27.51
C ALA A 65 35.79 48.28 -28.93
N ALA A 66 36.09 47.49 -29.96
CA ALA A 66 35.71 47.78 -31.34
C ALA A 66 34.18 47.85 -31.53
N ALA A 67 33.43 46.89 -31.00
CA ALA A 67 31.96 46.86 -31.08
C ALA A 67 31.33 48.04 -30.32
N SER A 68 31.91 48.46 -29.19
CA SER A 68 31.48 49.65 -28.45
C SER A 68 31.65 50.92 -29.29
N GLU A 69 32.77 51.04 -30.01
CA GLU A 69 32.98 52.16 -30.94
C GLU A 69 31.99 52.15 -32.11
N GLU A 70 31.69 50.99 -32.68
CA GLU A 70 30.69 50.85 -33.74
C GLU A 70 29.27 51.18 -33.24
N ASN A 71 28.89 50.67 -32.07
CA ASN A 71 27.59 50.96 -31.48
C ASN A 71 27.44 52.45 -31.14
N LYS A 72 28.51 53.13 -30.70
CA LYS A 72 28.50 54.60 -30.53
C LYS A 72 28.17 55.30 -31.85
N LYS A 73 28.81 54.90 -32.96
CA LYS A 73 28.54 55.44 -34.30
C LYS A 73 27.10 55.16 -34.74
N PHE A 74 26.58 53.96 -34.50
CA PHE A 74 25.19 53.60 -34.82
C PHE A 74 24.19 54.42 -34.00
N MET A 75 24.40 54.56 -32.69
CA MET A 75 23.55 55.38 -31.81
C MET A 75 23.57 56.86 -32.18
N GLU A 76 24.69 57.38 -32.69
CA GLU A 76 24.75 58.72 -33.27
C GLU A 76 23.90 58.83 -34.54
N GLN A 77 23.95 57.84 -35.43
CA GLN A 77 23.11 57.81 -36.62
C GLN A 77 21.62 57.69 -36.29
N LEU A 78 21.24 56.83 -35.37
CA LEU A 78 19.84 56.67 -34.94
C LEU A 78 19.31 57.96 -34.31
N ARG A 79 20.11 58.63 -33.47
CA ARG A 79 19.76 59.96 -32.93
C ARG A 79 19.49 60.97 -34.05
N ARG A 80 20.29 60.97 -35.12
CA ARG A 80 20.05 61.84 -36.28
C ARG A 80 18.73 61.53 -36.98
N ILE A 81 18.39 60.25 -37.15
CA ILE A 81 17.13 59.81 -37.78
C ILE A 81 15.93 60.19 -36.91
N GLN A 82 15.97 59.88 -35.61
CA GLN A 82 14.89 60.24 -34.67
C GLN A 82 14.64 61.74 -34.64
N MET A 83 15.70 62.55 -34.64
CA MET A 83 15.56 64.00 -34.73
C MET A 83 14.89 64.44 -36.03
N ALA A 84 15.16 63.77 -37.15
CA ALA A 84 14.51 64.04 -38.43
C ALA A 84 13.03 63.62 -38.44
N ASP A 85 12.70 62.44 -37.89
CA ASP A 85 11.32 61.92 -37.81
C ASP A 85 10.45 62.79 -36.90
N MET A 86 10.97 63.19 -35.74
CA MET A 86 10.30 64.11 -34.82
C MET A 86 9.95 65.44 -35.50
N GLU A 87 10.87 65.97 -36.31
CA GLU A 87 10.61 67.18 -37.09
C GLU A 87 9.53 66.94 -38.15
N GLN A 88 9.52 65.78 -38.80
CA GLN A 88 8.49 65.42 -39.78
C GLN A 88 7.10 65.22 -39.15
N GLU A 89 7.01 64.58 -37.99
CA GLU A 89 5.75 64.40 -37.26
C GLU A 89 5.19 65.72 -36.77
N LYS A 90 6.05 66.59 -36.21
CA LYS A 90 5.66 67.94 -35.84
C LYS A 90 5.07 68.70 -37.03
N GLN A 91 5.67 68.55 -38.22
CA GLN A 91 5.13 69.13 -39.45
C GLN A 91 3.77 68.49 -39.85
N LYS A 92 3.60 67.17 -39.74
CA LYS A 92 2.31 66.49 -40.03
C LYS A 92 1.20 66.88 -39.05
N ALA A 93 1.50 66.91 -37.75
CA ALA A 93 0.56 67.31 -36.72
C ALA A 93 0.10 68.76 -36.92
N ASN A 94 1.04 69.65 -37.26
CA ASN A 94 0.69 71.01 -37.64
C ASN A 94 -0.25 71.05 -38.85
N ARG A 95 -0.04 70.23 -39.88
CA ARG A 95 -0.95 70.15 -41.03
C ARG A 95 -2.34 69.64 -40.64
N HIS A 96 -2.44 68.54 -39.90
CA HIS A 96 -3.73 68.02 -39.45
C HIS A 96 -4.47 68.96 -38.50
N MET A 97 -3.75 69.71 -37.67
CA MET A 97 -4.36 70.74 -36.83
C MET A 97 -5.00 71.83 -37.70
N MET A 98 -4.32 72.26 -38.77
CA MET A 98 -4.88 73.23 -39.72
C MET A 98 -6.11 72.67 -40.44
N GLU A 99 -6.05 71.43 -40.92
CA GLU A 99 -7.19 70.75 -41.58
C GLU A 99 -8.39 70.57 -40.63
N SER A 100 -8.16 70.11 -39.40
CA SER A 100 -9.23 69.90 -38.41
C SER A 100 -9.91 71.21 -38.05
N ARG A 101 -9.16 72.30 -37.94
CA ARG A 101 -9.74 73.65 -37.77
C ARG A 101 -10.67 73.97 -38.93
N SER A 102 -10.24 73.72 -40.17
CA SER A 102 -11.06 73.96 -41.36
C SER A 102 -12.35 73.13 -41.39
N VAL A 103 -12.29 71.84 -41.01
CA VAL A 103 -13.47 70.95 -40.96
C VAL A 103 -14.42 71.33 -39.82
N ALA A 104 -13.89 71.65 -38.63
CA ALA A 104 -14.70 72.10 -37.51
C ALA A 104 -15.49 73.36 -37.86
N ASP A 105 -14.86 74.29 -38.58
CA ASP A 105 -15.52 75.50 -39.05
C ASP A 105 -16.61 75.18 -40.09
N PHE A 106 -16.40 74.19 -40.96
CA PHE A 106 -17.42 73.70 -41.89
C PHE A 106 -18.61 73.02 -41.19
N VAL A 107 -18.39 72.15 -40.21
CA VAL A 107 -19.47 71.46 -39.47
C VAL A 107 -20.31 72.45 -38.65
N LYS A 108 -19.67 73.46 -38.03
CA LYS A 108 -20.40 74.54 -37.36
C LYS A 108 -21.40 75.20 -38.32
N GLN A 109 -20.98 75.44 -39.57
CA GLN A 109 -21.88 75.99 -40.59
C GLN A 109 -23.04 75.03 -40.91
N GLN A 110 -22.80 73.72 -40.95
CA GLN A 110 -23.84 72.72 -41.22
C GLN A 110 -24.86 72.57 -40.07
N ILE A 111 -24.43 72.58 -38.81
CA ILE A 111 -25.35 72.50 -37.64
C ILE A 111 -26.30 73.69 -37.63
N LEU A 112 -25.77 74.89 -37.91
CA LEU A 112 -26.60 76.08 -38.03
C LEU A 112 -27.69 75.87 -39.09
N GLN A 113 -27.36 75.27 -40.24
CA GLN A 113 -28.34 74.94 -41.27
C GLN A 113 -29.38 73.89 -40.82
N GLU A 114 -28.97 72.82 -40.12
CA GLU A 114 -29.90 71.79 -39.64
C GLU A 114 -30.85 72.31 -38.54
N GLU A 115 -30.35 73.13 -37.62
CA GLU A 115 -31.19 73.75 -36.59
C GLU A 115 -32.30 74.60 -37.21
N HIS A 116 -31.99 75.33 -38.29
CA HIS A 116 -32.98 76.05 -39.06
C HIS A 116 -34.03 75.10 -39.66
N ALA A 117 -33.64 73.95 -40.21
CA ALA A 117 -34.56 72.95 -40.77
C ALA A 117 -35.43 72.26 -39.69
N ARG A 118 -34.87 71.90 -38.52
CA ARG A 118 -35.63 71.29 -37.42
C ARG A 118 -36.70 72.23 -36.84
N LYS A 119 -36.38 73.52 -36.76
CA LYS A 119 -37.34 74.55 -36.33
C LYS A 119 -38.55 74.59 -37.28
N GLN A 120 -38.33 74.41 -38.59
CA GLN A 120 -39.41 74.30 -39.57
C GLN A 120 -40.25 73.02 -39.38
N ALA A 121 -39.61 71.85 -39.29
CA ALA A 121 -40.34 70.57 -39.14
C ALA A 121 -41.22 70.49 -37.87
N LYS A 122 -40.78 71.07 -36.74
CA LYS A 122 -41.59 71.15 -35.51
C LYS A 122 -42.88 71.94 -35.69
N LEU A 123 -42.88 72.95 -36.57
CA LEU A 123 -44.08 73.72 -36.88
C LEU A 123 -45.08 72.87 -37.67
N ASP A 124 -44.59 71.98 -38.54
CA ASP A 124 -45.46 71.14 -39.37
C ASP A 124 -46.08 69.98 -38.59
N LEU A 125 -45.35 69.33 -37.66
CA LEU A 125 -45.92 68.30 -36.77
C LEU A 125 -47.07 68.82 -35.90
N LYS A 126 -46.97 70.08 -35.43
CA LYS A 126 -48.03 70.72 -34.65
C LYS A 126 -49.31 70.93 -35.46
N LYS A 127 -49.22 71.07 -36.79
CA LYS A 127 -50.38 71.15 -37.68
C LYS A 127 -51.02 69.76 -37.82
N ALA A 128 -50.23 68.74 -38.14
CA ALA A 128 -50.71 67.36 -38.32
C ALA A 128 -51.37 66.76 -37.05
N ALA A 129 -50.89 67.10 -35.86
CA ALA A 129 -51.49 66.61 -34.61
C ALA A 129 -52.90 67.14 -34.37
N LYS A 130 -53.19 68.38 -34.78
CA LYS A 130 -54.53 68.96 -34.67
C LYS A 130 -55.52 68.24 -35.58
N GLU A 131 -55.09 67.91 -36.80
CA GLU A 131 -55.90 67.17 -37.78
C GLU A 131 -56.26 65.76 -37.28
N ARG A 132 -55.35 65.04 -36.61
CA ARG A 132 -55.67 63.72 -36.02
C ARG A 132 -56.74 63.77 -34.95
N LEU A 133 -56.70 64.78 -34.08
CA LEU A 133 -57.64 64.90 -32.96
C LEU A 133 -59.06 65.22 -33.43
N GLU A 134 -59.20 65.86 -34.59
CA GLU A 134 -60.48 66.07 -35.25
C GLU A 134 -61.07 64.76 -35.81
N ILE A 135 -60.24 63.87 -36.35
CA ILE A 135 -60.66 62.55 -36.87
C ILE A 135 -61.15 61.64 -35.74
N GLU A 136 -60.44 61.59 -34.60
CA GLU A 136 -60.78 60.72 -33.47
C GLU A 136 -62.17 61.03 -32.89
N LYS A 137 -62.49 62.32 -32.73
CA LYS A 137 -63.81 62.77 -32.26
C LYS A 137 -64.96 62.38 -33.19
N GLN A 138 -64.67 62.17 -34.48
CA GLN A 138 -65.67 61.72 -35.45
C GLN A 138 -65.97 60.23 -35.25
N TYR A 139 -64.93 59.42 -35.04
CA TYR A 139 -65.05 57.96 -34.83
C TYR A 139 -65.87 57.61 -33.57
N GLU A 140 -65.68 58.34 -32.47
CA GLU A 140 -66.44 58.09 -31.22
C GLU A 140 -67.96 58.25 -31.40
N LYS A 141 -68.40 59.19 -32.26
CA LYS A 141 -69.83 59.39 -32.54
C LYS A 141 -70.44 58.23 -33.31
N ASP A 142 -69.68 57.64 -34.23
CA ASP A 142 -70.15 56.50 -35.03
C ASP A 142 -70.36 55.25 -34.16
N MET A 143 -69.50 55.03 -33.15
CA MET A 143 -69.62 53.91 -32.21
C MET A 143 -70.90 53.95 -31.35
N GLU A 144 -71.30 55.14 -30.89
CA GLU A 144 -72.51 55.30 -30.06
C GLU A 144 -73.79 55.01 -30.87
N MET A 145 -73.81 55.38 -32.16
CA MET A 145 -74.92 55.08 -33.07
C MET A 145 -75.12 53.58 -33.28
N GLU A 146 -74.04 52.81 -33.41
CA GLU A 146 -74.14 51.36 -33.64
C GLU A 146 -74.63 50.62 -32.37
N ARG A 147 -74.25 51.12 -31.19
CA ARG A 147 -74.71 50.58 -29.90
C ARG A 147 -76.22 50.73 -29.71
N GLN A 148 -76.83 51.80 -30.23
CA GLN A 148 -78.29 52.01 -30.17
C GLN A 148 -79.04 50.97 -31.02
N LYS A 149 -78.57 50.68 -32.24
CA LYS A 149 -79.20 49.69 -33.13
C LYS A 149 -79.24 48.28 -32.55
N ASP A 150 -78.20 47.88 -31.80
CA ASP A 150 -78.14 46.54 -31.21
C ASP A 150 -79.12 46.33 -30.06
N ASN A 151 -79.49 47.40 -29.34
CA ASN A 151 -80.52 47.31 -28.31
C ASN A 151 -81.93 47.11 -28.89
N GLU A 152 -82.26 47.75 -30.01
CA GLU A 152 -83.55 47.55 -30.69
C GLU A 152 -83.74 46.10 -31.14
N LYS A 153 -82.68 45.46 -31.67
CA LYS A 153 -82.71 44.05 -32.07
C LYS A 153 -82.99 43.11 -30.90
N LYS A 154 -82.60 43.44 -29.65
CA LYS A 154 -82.88 42.61 -28.46
C LYS A 154 -84.36 42.67 -28.08
N THR A 155 -84.99 43.83 -28.17
CA THR A 155 -86.41 44.03 -27.85
C THR A 155 -87.31 43.24 -28.82
N ASN A 156 -86.98 43.24 -30.12
CA ASN A 156 -87.72 42.47 -31.12
C ASN A 156 -87.68 40.96 -30.89
N ARG A 157 -86.54 40.39 -30.47
CA ARG A 157 -86.45 38.94 -30.15
C ARG A 157 -87.39 38.53 -29.02
N ARG A 158 -87.63 39.42 -28.05
CA ARG A 158 -88.51 39.16 -26.90
C ARG A 158 -89.98 39.02 -27.32
N ASN A 159 -90.42 39.85 -28.26
CA ASN A 159 -91.81 39.86 -28.73
C ASN A 159 -92.15 38.62 -29.58
N VAL A 160 -91.21 38.16 -30.42
CA VAL A 160 -91.39 36.93 -31.23
C VAL A 160 -91.58 35.70 -30.34
N TYR A 161 -90.88 35.62 -29.20
CA TYR A 161 -91.00 34.48 -28.28
C TYR A 161 -92.38 34.40 -27.60
N THR A 162 -92.98 35.54 -27.26
CA THR A 162 -94.33 35.57 -26.67
C THR A 162 -95.42 35.13 -27.64
N GLU A 163 -95.28 35.47 -28.93
CA GLU A 163 -96.21 35.03 -29.97
C GLU A 163 -96.15 33.50 -30.18
N GLN A 164 -94.95 32.92 -30.15
CA GLN A 164 -94.77 31.47 -30.30
C GLN A 164 -95.46 30.65 -29.19
N ILE A 165 -95.45 31.14 -27.95
CA ILE A 165 -96.14 30.48 -26.82
C ILE A 165 -97.66 30.45 -27.02
N LEU A 166 -98.23 31.51 -27.61
CA LEU A 166 -99.67 31.58 -27.87
C LEU A 166 -100.09 30.60 -28.98
N THR A 167 -99.31 30.48 -30.06
CA THR A 167 -99.56 29.50 -31.12
C THR A 167 -99.42 28.04 -30.66
N ARG A 168 -98.51 27.76 -29.73
CA ARG A 168 -98.33 26.40 -29.18
C ARG A 168 -99.57 25.90 -28.42
N LYS A 169 -100.18 26.76 -27.60
CA LYS A 169 -101.41 26.41 -26.85
C LYS A 169 -102.62 26.15 -27.76
N ALA A 170 -102.66 26.75 -28.95
CA ALA A 170 -103.71 26.51 -29.93
C ALA A 170 -103.56 25.16 -30.67
N MET A 171 -102.32 24.67 -30.82
CA MET A 171 -102.02 23.37 -31.45
C MET A 171 -102.31 22.20 -30.49
N GLU A 172 -101.97 22.32 -29.21
CA GLU A 172 -102.24 21.28 -28.19
C GLU A 172 -103.76 21.00 -28.02
N ALA A 173 -104.62 21.99 -28.26
CA ALA A 173 -106.08 21.81 -28.26
C ALA A 173 -106.63 21.05 -29.48
N LYS A 174 -105.85 20.95 -30.57
CA LYS A 174 -106.23 20.28 -31.81
C LYS A 174 -105.79 18.81 -31.81
N GLU A 175 -104.60 18.52 -31.26
CA GLU A 175 -104.08 17.15 -31.13
C GLU A 175 -104.90 16.26 -30.18
N ALA A 176 -105.48 16.83 -29.11
CA ALA A 176 -106.35 16.08 -28.18
C ALA A 176 -107.60 15.47 -28.86
N LYS A 177 -108.03 15.97 -30.03
CA LYS A 177 -109.17 15.42 -30.79
C LYS A 177 -108.76 14.32 -31.79
N GLU A 178 -107.48 14.24 -32.17
CA GLU A 178 -106.98 13.24 -33.12
C GLU A 178 -106.51 11.96 -32.40
N GLU A 179 -106.08 12.04 -31.14
CA GLU A 179 -105.67 10.88 -30.34
C GLU A 179 -106.84 9.92 -29.98
N GLU A 180 -108.06 10.42 -29.72
CA GLU A 180 -109.24 9.56 -29.49
C GLU A 180 -109.61 8.69 -30.70
N MET A 181 -109.25 9.12 -31.92
CA MET A 181 -109.50 8.37 -33.15
C MET A 181 -108.38 7.36 -33.45
N GLY A 182 -107.15 7.62 -33.00
CA GLY A 182 -106.00 6.71 -33.15
C GLY A 182 -106.00 5.51 -32.20
N GLU A 183 -106.65 5.59 -31.03
CA GLU A 183 -106.72 4.49 -30.06
C GLU A 183 -107.72 3.37 -30.44
N LYS A 184 -108.64 3.62 -31.39
CA LYS A 184 -109.56 2.59 -31.92
C LYS A 184 -108.92 1.70 -33.00
N LEU A 185 -107.88 2.18 -33.68
CA LEU A 185 -107.15 1.41 -34.71
C LEU A 185 -106.03 0.52 -34.12
N ARG A 186 -105.42 0.92 -33.00
CA ARG A 186 -104.34 0.16 -32.33
C ARG A 186 -104.83 -1.10 -31.61
N ARG A 187 -106.10 -1.15 -31.20
CA ARG A 187 -106.70 -2.34 -30.56
C ARG A 187 -106.85 -3.54 -31.51
N GLN A 188 -107.11 -3.32 -32.80
CA GLN A 188 -107.26 -4.40 -33.79
C GLN A 188 -105.91 -5.05 -34.18
N ILE A 189 -104.82 -4.29 -34.13
CA ILE A 189 -103.47 -4.78 -34.50
C ILE A 189 -102.80 -5.59 -33.37
N MET A 190 -103.16 -5.32 -32.10
CA MET A 190 -102.61 -6.05 -30.96
C MET A 190 -103.22 -7.45 -30.78
N GLU A 191 -104.49 -7.65 -31.14
CA GLU A 191 -105.15 -8.97 -31.10
C GLU A 191 -104.54 -9.98 -32.08
N GLU A 192 -103.98 -9.53 -33.21
CA GLU A 192 -103.29 -10.39 -34.17
C GLU A 192 -101.86 -10.75 -33.72
N LYS A 193 -101.15 -9.82 -33.07
CA LYS A 193 -99.79 -10.06 -32.54
C LYS A 193 -99.77 -10.95 -31.30
N GLU A 194 -100.84 -10.99 -30.50
CA GLU A 194 -100.97 -11.89 -29.35
C GLU A 194 -101.18 -13.37 -29.74
N LYS A 195 -101.71 -13.65 -30.95
CA LYS A 195 -101.82 -15.02 -31.48
C LYS A 195 -100.46 -15.61 -31.88
N TRP A 196 -99.49 -14.78 -32.25
CA TRP A 196 -98.14 -15.24 -32.62
C TRP A 196 -97.26 -15.57 -31.41
N ASN A 197 -97.36 -14.81 -30.32
CA ASN A 197 -96.55 -15.05 -29.11
C ASN A 197 -96.94 -16.30 -28.29
N LYS A 198 -98.12 -16.90 -28.54
CA LYS A 198 -98.49 -18.20 -27.95
C LYS A 198 -97.66 -19.36 -28.51
N MET A 199 -97.27 -19.31 -29.80
CA MET A 199 -96.58 -20.42 -30.48
C MET A 199 -95.09 -20.55 -30.11
N VAL A 200 -94.46 -19.52 -29.53
CA VAL A 200 -93.03 -19.51 -29.15
C VAL A 200 -92.82 -19.78 -27.64
N SER A 201 -93.83 -19.51 -26.82
CA SER A 201 -93.85 -19.87 -25.39
C SER A 201 -93.94 -21.40 -25.20
N ASP A 202 -94.65 -22.08 -26.11
CA ASP A 202 -94.85 -23.54 -26.06
C ASP A 202 -93.56 -24.34 -26.41
N MET A 203 -92.56 -23.75 -27.09
CA MET A 203 -91.26 -24.40 -27.39
C MET A 203 -90.17 -24.21 -26.32
N ARG A 204 -90.33 -23.29 -25.36
CA ARG A 204 -89.32 -23.02 -24.31
C ARG A 204 -89.69 -23.58 -22.93
N ALA A 205 -90.96 -23.94 -22.72
CA ALA A 205 -91.43 -24.60 -21.50
C ALA A 205 -90.99 -26.08 -21.38
N GLU A 206 -90.64 -26.75 -22.50
CA GLU A 206 -90.10 -28.12 -22.51
C GLU A 206 -88.63 -28.24 -22.04
N ARG A 207 -87.92 -27.13 -21.77
CA ARG A 207 -86.48 -27.16 -21.42
C ARG A 207 -86.14 -26.90 -19.96
N GLN A 208 -87.09 -26.54 -19.10
CA GLN A 208 -86.84 -26.24 -17.68
C GLN A 208 -87.57 -27.16 -16.69
N ALA A 209 -88.28 -28.18 -17.20
CA ALA A 209 -88.91 -29.22 -16.39
C ALA A 209 -88.04 -30.49 -16.25
N CYS A 210 -86.74 -30.42 -16.56
CA CYS A 210 -85.76 -31.48 -16.31
C CYS A 210 -84.95 -31.23 -15.03
N LEU A 211 -85.70 -31.09 -13.93
CA LEU A 211 -85.32 -31.59 -12.60
C LEU A 211 -84.54 -30.64 -11.69
N GLN A 212 -85.30 -29.72 -11.10
CA GLN A 212 -85.13 -29.32 -9.70
C GLN A 212 -85.95 -30.19 -8.71
N TRP A 213 -86.36 -31.41 -9.08
CA TRP A 213 -87.15 -32.31 -8.20
C TRP A 213 -86.59 -33.73 -8.15
N ARG A 214 -85.29 -33.88 -8.02
CA ARG A 214 -84.78 -34.89 -7.10
C ARG A 214 -83.60 -34.28 -6.37
N LYS A 215 -83.95 -33.36 -5.48
CA LYS A 215 -84.28 -33.82 -4.13
C LYS A 215 -83.14 -34.70 -3.66
N ASP A 216 -82.47 -34.20 -2.66
CA ASP A 216 -82.94 -34.45 -1.32
C ASP A 216 -81.85 -33.77 -0.49
N ILE A 217 -82.15 -32.86 0.43
CA ILE A 217 -83.15 -33.07 1.48
C ILE A 217 -83.09 -34.51 2.05
N VAL A 218 -81.93 -35.16 1.91
CA VAL A 218 -81.34 -35.91 3.01
C VAL A 218 -80.28 -34.97 3.55
N ALA A 219 -80.77 -33.87 4.08
CA ALA A 219 -80.75 -33.83 5.51
C ALA A 219 -79.42 -33.15 5.88
N GLN A 220 -79.43 -31.90 6.32
CA GLN A 220 -80.30 -31.54 7.45
C GLN A 220 -80.54 -32.74 8.38
N MET A 221 -79.48 -33.48 8.66
CA MET A 221 -79.20 -33.77 10.04
C MET A 221 -77.97 -32.95 10.36
N VAL A 222 -78.24 -31.73 10.80
CA VAL A 222 -78.35 -31.54 12.23
C VAL A 222 -76.91 -31.61 12.73
N ALA A 223 -76.22 -30.49 12.60
CA ALA A 223 -76.36 -29.43 13.57
C ALA A 223 -76.00 -29.97 14.95
N SER A 224 -75.01 -29.26 15.47
CA SER A 224 -74.83 -29.05 16.89
C SER A 224 -74.23 -30.24 17.63
N LYS A 225 -73.46 -29.83 18.61
CA LYS A 225 -73.15 -30.55 19.83
C LYS A 225 -71.93 -31.45 19.67
N VAL A 226 -70.79 -31.03 20.23
CA VAL A 226 -70.49 -30.89 21.67
C VAL A 226 -69.41 -31.96 21.88
N GLN A 227 -68.16 -31.56 22.09
CA GLN A 227 -67.60 -31.19 23.39
C GLN A 227 -66.98 -32.43 24.02
N ASP A 228 -65.81 -32.22 24.63
CA ASP A 228 -65.20 -33.08 25.65
C ASP A 228 -64.71 -34.46 25.16
N ALA A 229 -63.69 -35.12 25.69
CA ALA A 229 -62.64 -34.85 26.67
C ALA A 229 -61.81 -36.16 26.67
N GLN A 230 -60.48 -36.07 26.59
CA GLN A 230 -59.58 -36.56 27.63
C GLN A 230 -59.35 -38.08 27.73
N ASN A 231 -58.05 -38.39 27.85
CA ASN A 231 -57.48 -39.42 28.74
C ASN A 231 -57.71 -40.87 28.29
N LYS A 232 -56.84 -41.85 28.53
CA LYS A 232 -55.60 -42.03 29.30
C LYS A 232 -55.13 -43.46 28.90
N GLU A 233 -53.86 -43.71 28.63
CA GLU A 233 -52.88 -44.26 29.59
C GLU A 233 -52.68 -45.79 29.46
N GLN A 234 -51.46 -46.20 29.78
CA GLN A 234 -50.89 -47.55 29.97
C GLN A 234 -50.75 -48.45 28.73
N GLU A 235 -49.55 -48.80 28.24
CA GLU A 235 -48.40 -49.50 28.89
C GLU A 235 -48.79 -50.80 29.60
N ASP A 236 -48.42 -51.93 29.00
CA ASP A 236 -47.58 -52.98 29.62
C ASP A 236 -47.76 -54.34 28.93
N SER A 237 -46.69 -54.92 28.38
CA SER A 237 -46.46 -56.37 28.48
C SER A 237 -45.04 -56.76 28.04
N ASN A 238 -44.06 -56.38 28.86
CA ASN A 238 -42.79 -57.10 28.93
C ASN A 238 -43.00 -58.35 29.79
N ALA A 239 -42.79 -59.54 29.22
CA ALA A 239 -42.62 -60.77 30.00
C ALA A 239 -41.78 -61.80 29.24
N LEU A 240 -40.47 -61.56 29.19
CA LEU A 240 -39.48 -62.60 28.90
C LEU A 240 -38.65 -62.86 30.16
N ALA A 241 -39.29 -63.42 31.19
CA ALA A 241 -38.69 -63.83 32.46
C ALA A 241 -38.64 -65.36 32.55
N ARG A 242 -37.59 -65.94 31.95
CA ARG A 242 -37.17 -67.34 32.14
C ARG A 242 -35.78 -67.38 32.79
N VAL A 243 -35.76 -67.35 34.11
CA VAL A 243 -34.68 -67.85 34.98
C VAL A 243 -35.42 -68.39 36.20
N VAL A 244 -35.95 -69.61 36.12
CA VAL A 244 -35.22 -70.83 36.52
C VAL A 244 -34.56 -70.62 37.91
N ALA A 245 -35.41 -70.23 38.86
CA ALA A 245 -35.15 -70.19 40.29
C ALA A 245 -36.33 -70.86 41.01
N GLN A 246 -36.64 -72.10 40.63
CA GLN A 246 -37.24 -73.07 41.53
C GLN A 246 -36.12 -74.03 41.92
N GLN A 247 -35.51 -73.77 43.07
CA GLN A 247 -36.03 -74.22 44.37
C GLN A 247 -35.90 -75.74 44.44
N GLU A 248 -34.71 -76.23 44.77
CA GLU A 248 -34.27 -76.32 46.18
C GLU A 248 -35.20 -77.19 47.04
N ALA A 249 -35.75 -78.23 46.42
CA ALA A 249 -36.48 -79.32 47.08
C ALA A 249 -35.61 -80.59 47.27
N THR A 250 -34.28 -80.47 47.26
CA THR A 250 -33.33 -81.55 47.58
C THR A 250 -32.39 -81.19 48.76
N HIS A 251 -32.81 -80.25 49.61
CA HIS A 251 -32.01 -79.79 50.74
C HIS A 251 -32.17 -80.66 52.01
N LEU A 252 -33.21 -81.50 52.09
CA LEU A 252 -33.59 -82.15 53.36
C LEU A 252 -33.07 -83.59 53.55
N GLN A 253 -32.37 -84.20 52.59
CA GLN A 253 -31.66 -85.49 52.81
C GLN A 253 -30.22 -85.32 53.34
N ASN A 254 -29.66 -84.10 53.30
CA ASN A 254 -28.27 -83.79 53.68
C ASN A 254 -28.05 -83.40 55.16
N GLN A 255 -28.99 -83.70 56.06
CA GLN A 255 -28.84 -83.38 57.50
C GLN A 255 -28.37 -84.55 58.37
N ASN A 256 -28.36 -85.78 57.85
CA ASN A 256 -27.89 -86.95 58.61
C ASN A 256 -26.44 -87.37 58.33
N GLU A 257 -25.80 -86.92 57.24
CA GLU A 257 -24.35 -87.10 56.98
C GLU A 257 -23.45 -86.05 57.69
N LYS A 258 -24.04 -84.94 58.16
CA LYS A 258 -23.29 -83.83 58.78
C LYS A 258 -22.79 -84.12 60.20
N LYS A 259 -23.29 -85.17 60.87
CA LYS A 259 -22.93 -85.48 62.27
C LYS A 259 -21.74 -86.45 62.38
N ASP A 260 -21.51 -87.30 61.38
CA ASP A 260 -20.37 -88.22 61.36
C ASP A 260 -19.16 -87.63 60.62
N ASN A 261 -19.38 -86.78 59.61
CA ASN A 261 -18.30 -85.96 59.00
C ASN A 261 -17.69 -84.92 59.96
N TRP A 262 -18.42 -84.45 60.97
CA TRP A 262 -17.91 -83.44 61.90
C TRP A 262 -16.76 -83.96 62.78
N LYS A 263 -16.84 -85.23 63.23
CA LYS A 263 -15.81 -85.81 64.10
C LYS A 263 -14.52 -86.12 63.32
N ALA A 264 -14.60 -86.62 62.10
CA ALA A 264 -13.43 -86.82 61.23
C ALA A 264 -12.80 -85.49 60.75
N MET A 265 -13.61 -84.44 60.58
CA MET A 265 -13.14 -83.11 60.17
C MET A 265 -12.29 -82.45 61.26
N VAL A 266 -12.64 -82.59 62.54
CA VAL A 266 -11.90 -81.94 63.64
C VAL A 266 -10.48 -82.54 63.80
N ASP A 267 -10.34 -83.86 63.67
CA ASP A 267 -9.03 -84.52 63.77
C ASP A 267 -8.17 -84.30 62.51
N ALA A 268 -8.78 -84.20 61.33
CA ALA A 268 -8.09 -83.75 60.12
C ALA A 268 -7.64 -82.27 60.23
N MET A 269 -8.43 -81.40 60.88
CA MET A 269 -8.10 -79.98 61.05
C MET A 269 -6.92 -79.75 61.99
N THR A 270 -6.74 -80.56 63.05
CA THR A 270 -5.58 -80.42 63.96
C THR A 270 -4.30 -80.90 63.30
N ALA A 271 -4.31 -82.05 62.63
CA ALA A 271 -3.17 -82.55 61.85
C ALA A 271 -2.80 -81.60 60.69
N GLN A 272 -3.79 -81.03 59.99
CA GLN A 272 -3.58 -80.03 58.94
C GLN A 272 -2.99 -78.72 59.51
N ARG A 273 -3.37 -78.30 60.73
CA ARG A 273 -2.81 -77.11 61.40
C ARG A 273 -1.34 -77.30 61.78
N GLU A 274 -0.95 -78.47 62.28
CA GLU A 274 0.45 -78.76 62.59
C GLU A 274 1.30 -78.93 61.33
N TYR A 275 0.77 -79.59 60.30
CA TYR A 275 1.41 -79.67 58.99
C TYR A 275 1.60 -78.29 58.37
N LYS A 276 0.57 -77.41 58.40
CA LYS A 276 0.69 -76.02 57.94
C LYS A 276 1.70 -75.22 58.74
N ARG A 277 1.81 -75.41 60.05
CA ARG A 277 2.81 -74.72 60.88
C ARG A 277 4.24 -75.14 60.49
N LYS A 278 4.49 -76.44 60.29
CA LYS A 278 5.79 -76.94 59.82
C LYS A 278 6.11 -76.47 58.40
N GLN A 279 5.12 -76.45 57.51
CA GLN A 279 5.27 -75.87 56.17
C GLN A 279 5.59 -74.37 56.24
N GLN A 280 4.89 -73.61 57.10
CA GLN A 280 5.16 -72.18 57.31
C GLN A 280 6.58 -71.95 57.83
N GLU A 281 7.06 -72.77 58.76
CA GLU A 281 8.42 -72.65 59.27
C GLU A 281 9.47 -72.99 58.19
N GLN A 282 9.20 -73.97 57.33
CA GLN A 282 10.04 -74.26 56.17
C GLN A 282 10.04 -73.11 55.16
N THR A 283 8.87 -72.55 54.84
CA THR A 283 8.77 -71.39 53.94
C THR A 283 9.46 -70.16 54.54
N GLU A 284 9.35 -69.90 55.84
CA GLU A 284 10.07 -68.80 56.50
C GLU A 284 11.59 -69.01 56.48
N ARG A 285 12.07 -70.24 56.66
CA ARG A 285 13.51 -70.57 56.55
C ARG A 285 13.99 -70.38 55.12
N GLU A 286 13.23 -70.83 54.13
CA GLU A 286 13.52 -70.60 52.71
C GLU A 286 13.47 -69.11 52.36
N GLU A 287 12.49 -68.36 52.85
CA GLU A 287 12.37 -66.91 52.64
C GLU A 287 13.53 -66.15 53.28
N LYS A 288 13.97 -66.56 54.49
CA LYS A 288 15.17 -65.99 55.13
C LYS A 288 16.43 -66.29 54.31
N GLN A 289 16.58 -67.51 53.79
CA GLN A 289 17.70 -67.86 52.90
C GLN A 289 17.65 -67.08 51.59
N ARG A 290 16.48 -67.00 50.94
CA ARG A 290 16.26 -66.19 49.73
C ARG A 290 16.50 -64.71 49.99
N GLY A 291 16.07 -64.19 51.14
CA GLY A 291 16.30 -62.80 51.56
C GLY A 291 17.78 -62.50 51.79
N TRP A 292 18.53 -63.44 52.38
CA TRP A 292 19.97 -63.31 52.54
C TRP A 292 20.73 -63.37 51.21
N GLN A 293 20.38 -64.32 50.34
CA GLN A 293 20.93 -64.40 48.99
C GLN A 293 20.61 -63.14 48.16
N ALA A 294 19.38 -62.63 48.26
CA ALA A 294 18.99 -61.37 47.62
C ALA A 294 19.79 -60.17 48.15
N LEU A 295 20.05 -60.11 49.45
CA LEU A 295 20.89 -59.07 50.05
C LEU A 295 22.34 -59.15 49.54
N GLN A 296 22.92 -60.36 49.45
CA GLN A 296 24.24 -60.55 48.90
C GLN A 296 24.31 -60.16 47.41
N ALA A 297 23.35 -60.60 46.61
CA ALA A 297 23.25 -60.23 45.21
C ALA A 297 23.11 -58.71 45.04
N MET A 298 22.35 -58.05 45.92
CA MET A 298 22.23 -56.58 45.92
C MET A 298 23.54 -55.90 46.31
N GLN A 299 24.31 -56.43 47.27
CA GLN A 299 25.61 -55.90 47.64
C GLN A 299 26.64 -56.03 46.52
N GLU A 300 26.68 -57.17 45.83
CA GLU A 300 27.54 -57.40 44.68
C GLU A 300 27.15 -56.52 43.50
N LEU A 301 25.85 -56.37 43.23
CA LEU A 301 25.34 -55.44 42.23
C LEU A 301 25.77 -54.01 42.56
N ASN A 302 25.58 -53.55 43.80
CA ASN A 302 25.98 -52.22 44.23
C ASN A 302 27.49 -52.00 44.04
N ARG A 303 28.34 -52.98 44.36
CA ARG A 303 29.79 -52.91 44.10
C ARG A 303 30.08 -52.76 42.61
N SER A 304 29.48 -53.60 41.77
CA SER A 304 29.66 -53.53 40.32
C SER A 304 29.19 -52.20 39.73
N VAL A 305 28.09 -51.63 40.25
CA VAL A 305 27.59 -50.31 39.87
C VAL A 305 28.60 -49.23 40.24
N THR A 306 29.16 -49.25 41.47
CA THR A 306 30.15 -48.25 41.87
C THR A 306 31.46 -48.33 41.08
N GLU A 307 31.91 -49.53 40.71
CA GLU A 307 33.09 -49.72 39.86
C GLU A 307 32.83 -49.20 38.44
N ASN A 308 31.66 -49.51 37.88
CA ASN A 308 31.24 -48.98 36.58
C ASN A 308 31.15 -47.44 36.60
N ASP A 309 30.55 -46.86 37.65
CA ASP A 309 30.47 -45.39 37.81
C ASP A 309 31.87 -44.75 37.86
N GLN A 310 32.84 -45.40 38.52
CA GLN A 310 34.23 -44.93 38.56
C GLN A 310 34.90 -45.02 37.19
N GLN A 311 34.69 -46.10 36.44
CA GLN A 311 35.23 -46.27 35.08
C GLN A 311 34.67 -45.21 34.14
N VAL A 312 33.35 -45.03 34.13
CA VAL A 312 32.68 -43.97 33.35
C VAL A 312 33.19 -42.58 33.73
N ALA A 313 33.45 -42.34 35.02
CA ALA A 313 34.02 -41.06 35.47
C ALA A 313 35.48 -40.87 35.01
N GLN A 314 36.28 -41.94 34.93
CA GLN A 314 37.65 -41.88 34.42
C GLN A 314 37.68 -41.66 32.91
N GLU A 315 36.88 -42.41 32.15
CA GLU A 315 36.74 -42.24 30.70
C GLU A 315 36.33 -40.80 30.36
N LYS A 316 35.31 -40.26 31.04
CA LYS A 316 34.91 -38.86 30.88
C LYS A 316 36.05 -37.88 31.18
N LYS A 317 36.87 -38.12 32.21
CA LYS A 317 38.02 -37.27 32.52
C LYS A 317 39.09 -37.31 31.43
N GLU A 318 39.37 -38.49 30.89
CA GLU A 318 40.32 -38.64 29.79
C GLU A 318 39.79 -38.00 28.50
N GLU A 319 38.52 -38.19 28.18
CA GLU A 319 37.87 -37.53 27.03
C GLU A 319 37.95 -36.01 27.15
N LEU A 320 37.66 -35.45 28.34
CA LEU A 320 37.79 -34.02 28.58
C LEU A 320 39.23 -33.53 28.40
N LYS A 321 40.23 -34.26 28.91
CA LYS A 321 41.64 -33.92 28.70
C LYS A 321 42.03 -33.96 27.22
N ARG A 322 41.65 -35.02 26.50
CA ARG A 322 41.92 -35.16 25.06
C ARG A 322 41.28 -34.01 24.26
N MET A 323 40.05 -33.65 24.62
CA MET A 323 39.35 -32.52 24.01
C MET A 323 40.07 -31.19 24.30
N ASP A 324 40.51 -30.98 25.54
CA ASP A 324 41.24 -29.77 25.91
C ASP A 324 42.60 -29.70 25.22
N ASP A 325 43.38 -30.78 25.16
CA ASP A 325 44.66 -30.83 24.43
C ASP A 325 44.45 -30.53 22.94
N PHE A 326 43.41 -31.11 22.34
CA PHE A 326 43.03 -30.81 20.95
C PHE A 326 42.67 -29.33 20.76
N ARG A 327 41.92 -28.72 21.69
CA ARG A 327 41.62 -27.28 21.67
C ARG A 327 42.89 -26.44 21.79
N HIS A 328 43.82 -26.81 22.67
CA HIS A 328 45.09 -26.09 22.81
C HIS A 328 45.94 -26.17 21.53
N GLN A 329 46.00 -27.34 20.88
CA GLN A 329 46.67 -27.50 19.59
C GLN A 329 46.00 -26.64 18.50
N GLN A 330 44.67 -26.63 18.43
CA GLN A 330 43.96 -25.76 17.50
C GLN A 330 44.21 -24.27 17.76
N ILE A 331 44.32 -23.86 19.02
CA ILE A 331 44.65 -22.47 19.39
C ILE A 331 46.09 -22.15 18.96
N SER A 332 47.07 -23.00 19.27
CA SER A 332 48.47 -22.74 18.91
C SER A 332 48.69 -22.70 17.40
N GLU A 333 48.06 -23.59 16.63
CA GLU A 333 48.10 -23.57 15.16
C GLU A 333 47.43 -22.31 14.58
N LYS A 334 46.34 -21.83 15.19
CA LYS A 334 45.71 -20.56 14.79
C LYS A 334 46.60 -19.37 15.09
N CYS A 335 47.21 -19.33 16.28
CA CYS A 335 48.13 -18.26 16.66
C CYS A 335 49.36 -18.23 15.73
N ALA A 336 50.00 -19.37 15.48
CA ALA A 336 51.15 -19.46 14.58
C ALA A 336 50.82 -19.01 13.15
N ARG A 337 49.62 -19.34 12.64
CA ARG A 337 49.15 -18.83 11.34
C ARG A 337 48.95 -17.33 11.35
N ALA A 338 48.30 -16.79 12.39
CA ALA A 338 48.08 -15.35 12.52
C ALA A 338 49.41 -14.56 12.63
N GLU A 339 50.41 -15.10 13.32
CA GLU A 339 51.75 -14.50 13.39
C GLU A 339 52.44 -14.51 12.03
N ALA A 340 52.41 -15.63 11.30
CA ALA A 340 52.97 -15.71 9.96
C ALA A 340 52.27 -14.76 8.96
N GLU A 341 50.94 -14.63 9.04
CA GLU A 341 50.18 -13.66 8.24
C GLU A 341 50.58 -12.22 8.60
N ARG A 342 50.75 -11.91 9.88
CA ARG A 342 51.19 -10.59 10.34
C ARG A 342 52.59 -10.25 9.81
N ASP A 343 53.52 -11.20 9.87
CA ASP A 343 54.88 -10.98 9.38
C ASP A 343 54.89 -10.79 7.85
N GLN A 344 54.09 -11.57 7.10
CA GLN A 344 53.90 -11.35 5.66
C GLN A 344 53.29 -9.99 5.33
N LEU A 345 52.30 -9.54 6.13
CA LEU A 345 51.72 -8.22 5.96
C LEU A 345 52.74 -7.10 6.22
N LEU A 346 53.61 -7.28 7.22
CA LEU A 346 54.70 -6.33 7.50
C LEU A 346 55.73 -6.31 6.38
N GLU A 347 56.13 -7.46 5.86
CA GLU A 347 57.04 -7.54 4.71
C GLU A 347 56.43 -6.88 3.46
N PHE A 348 55.14 -7.14 3.19
CA PHE A 348 54.42 -6.51 2.09
C PHE A 348 54.31 -4.99 2.28
N ALA A 349 54.03 -4.53 3.49
CA ALA A 349 53.97 -3.10 3.81
C ALA A 349 55.33 -2.42 3.57
N ASN A 350 56.42 -3.01 4.06
CA ASN A 350 57.77 -2.49 3.86
C ASN A 350 58.15 -2.45 2.36
N ALA A 351 57.88 -3.52 1.62
CA ALA A 351 58.15 -3.56 0.17
C ALA A 351 57.33 -2.52 -0.60
N THR A 352 56.06 -2.31 -0.20
CA THR A 352 55.20 -1.28 -0.77
C THR A 352 55.72 0.12 -0.46
N GLU A 353 56.21 0.36 0.76
CA GLU A 353 56.79 1.64 1.15
C GLU A 353 58.07 1.96 0.37
N GLU A 354 58.96 0.99 0.20
CA GLU A 354 60.17 1.15 -0.63
C GLU A 354 59.82 1.45 -2.10
N GLN A 355 58.80 0.77 -2.65
CA GLN A 355 58.32 1.06 -4.00
C GLN A 355 57.76 2.49 -4.10
N ASN A 356 56.89 2.87 -3.17
CA ASN A 356 56.30 4.22 -3.12
C ASN A 356 57.38 5.30 -2.99
N PHE A 357 58.41 5.07 -2.18
CA PHE A 357 59.53 6.00 -2.04
C PHE A 357 60.29 6.20 -3.35
N ASN A 358 60.57 5.10 -4.07
CA ASN A 358 61.23 5.17 -5.37
C ASN A 358 60.37 5.90 -6.41
N GLU A 359 59.06 5.65 -6.43
CA GLU A 359 58.11 6.36 -7.29
C GLU A 359 58.03 7.86 -6.94
N ASP A 360 58.07 8.22 -5.66
CA ASP A 360 58.07 9.59 -5.17
C ASP A 360 59.31 10.36 -5.64
N VAL A 361 60.49 9.76 -5.55
CA VAL A 361 61.74 10.39 -6.04
C VAL A 361 61.64 10.64 -7.54
N GLN A 362 61.16 9.67 -8.32
CA GLN A 362 60.98 9.81 -9.78
C GLN A 362 59.94 10.89 -10.12
N PHE A 363 58.81 10.90 -9.41
CA PHE A 363 57.75 11.88 -9.58
C PHE A 363 58.22 13.30 -9.25
N ASN A 364 58.96 13.48 -8.15
CA ASN A 364 59.47 14.79 -7.74
C ASN A 364 60.47 15.35 -8.76
N ALA A 365 61.36 14.50 -9.30
CA ALA A 365 62.27 14.91 -10.37
C ALA A 365 61.51 15.32 -11.65
N TYR A 366 60.53 14.51 -12.05
CA TYR A 366 59.70 14.76 -13.23
C TYR A 366 58.90 16.06 -13.12
N THR A 367 58.16 16.23 -12.03
CA THR A 367 57.31 17.41 -11.81
C THR A 367 58.13 18.69 -11.71
N THR A 368 59.29 18.65 -11.05
CA THR A 368 60.21 19.80 -10.97
C THR A 368 60.66 20.23 -12.36
N ALA A 369 61.02 19.28 -13.24
CA ALA A 369 61.40 19.58 -14.61
C ALA A 369 60.27 20.26 -15.40
N ILE A 370 59.03 19.76 -15.27
CA ILE A 370 57.86 20.34 -15.96
C ILE A 370 57.49 21.70 -15.39
N ILE A 371 57.52 21.86 -14.07
CA ILE A 371 57.27 23.14 -13.40
C ILE A 371 58.26 24.19 -13.91
N ASN A 372 59.53 23.84 -14.02
CA ASN A 372 60.56 24.74 -14.54
C ASN A 372 60.33 25.08 -16.02
N ALA A 373 59.94 24.10 -16.85
CA ALA A 373 59.61 24.33 -18.25
C ALA A 373 58.36 25.22 -18.41
N ALA A 374 57.33 25.01 -17.60
CA ALA A 374 56.11 25.82 -17.59
C ALA A 374 56.39 27.25 -17.10
N ALA A 375 57.27 27.40 -16.10
CA ALA A 375 57.74 28.69 -15.62
C ALA A 375 58.49 29.47 -16.71
N ALA A 376 59.41 28.80 -17.42
CA ALA A 376 60.13 29.39 -18.54
C ALA A 376 59.21 29.81 -19.68
N ALA A 377 58.09 29.09 -19.88
CA ALA A 377 57.06 29.44 -20.86
C ALA A 377 56.08 30.53 -20.38
N GLY A 378 56.27 31.11 -19.18
CA GLY A 378 55.40 32.15 -18.63
C GLY A 378 53.97 31.67 -18.28
N LYS A 379 53.76 30.36 -18.14
CA LYS A 379 52.45 29.80 -17.77
C LYS A 379 52.17 29.99 -16.28
N ASN A 380 50.90 29.95 -15.89
CA ASN A 380 50.52 29.97 -14.48
C ASN A 380 50.90 28.63 -13.80
N ILE A 381 51.86 28.67 -12.88
CA ILE A 381 52.47 27.48 -12.25
C ILE A 381 51.69 27.02 -11.01
N ASN A 382 50.74 27.82 -10.49
CA ASN A 382 50.15 27.56 -9.18
C ASN A 382 49.44 26.20 -9.10
N ALA A 383 48.71 25.82 -10.15
CA ALA A 383 48.05 24.52 -10.24
C ALA A 383 49.06 23.35 -10.22
N LEU A 384 50.19 23.50 -10.93
CA LEU A 384 51.24 22.48 -10.98
C LEU A 384 51.96 22.33 -9.63
N ARG A 385 52.28 23.44 -8.96
CA ARG A 385 52.90 23.41 -7.62
C ARG A 385 51.97 22.76 -6.60
N LEU A 386 50.67 23.03 -6.70
CA LEU A 386 49.69 22.40 -5.83
C LEU A 386 49.60 20.89 -6.08
N ALA A 387 49.55 20.44 -7.34
CA ALA A 387 49.52 19.03 -7.66
C ALA A 387 50.84 18.28 -7.40
N ALA A 388 51.99 18.95 -7.46
CA ALA A 388 53.26 18.34 -7.08
C ALA A 388 53.34 18.09 -5.56
N ARG A 389 52.79 19.03 -4.76
CA ARG A 389 52.73 18.91 -3.29
C ARG A 389 51.66 17.96 -2.80
N LYS A 390 50.50 17.98 -3.46
CA LYS A 390 49.40 17.06 -3.17
C LYS A 390 49.82 15.68 -3.67
N GLY A 391 50.54 14.95 -2.82
CA GLY A 391 50.86 13.55 -3.04
C GLY A 391 49.58 12.70 -3.02
N ILE A 392 49.72 11.42 -2.76
CA ILE A 392 48.59 10.56 -2.36
C ILE A 392 48.14 11.00 -0.95
N GLU A 393 47.83 12.28 -0.77
CA GLU A 393 46.85 12.72 0.21
C GLU A 393 45.57 12.07 -0.27
N SER A 394 45.35 10.90 0.33
CA SER A 394 44.09 10.22 0.51
C SER A 394 42.91 10.98 -0.08
N VAL A 395 42.02 10.25 -0.75
CA VAL A 395 40.61 10.62 -0.88
C VAL A 395 39.93 10.61 0.52
N THR A 396 40.63 11.06 1.56
CA THR A 396 40.06 11.59 2.79
C THR A 396 39.92 13.06 2.53
N GLY A 397 38.67 13.51 2.43
CA GLY A 397 38.31 14.92 2.30
C GLY A 397 38.88 15.80 3.42
N PRO A 398 38.43 17.06 3.53
CA PRO A 398 39.03 18.04 4.45
C PRO A 398 39.25 17.46 5.84
N ILE A 399 40.47 17.64 6.36
CA ILE A 399 40.89 17.29 7.72
C ILE A 399 40.04 18.11 8.69
N PHE A 400 38.87 17.57 9.04
CA PHE A 400 38.18 17.93 10.27
C PHE A 400 38.81 17.09 11.38
N GLY A 401 39.36 17.77 12.38
CA GLY A 401 40.11 17.16 13.47
C GLY A 401 39.40 15.96 14.09
N GLY A 402 40.12 14.84 14.17
CA GLY A 402 39.59 13.61 14.74
C GLY A 402 40.58 12.46 14.59
N VAL A 403 41.60 12.48 15.45
CA VAL A 403 42.32 11.30 15.97
C VAL A 403 42.65 10.21 14.95
N ALA A 404 43.87 10.26 14.41
CA ALA A 404 44.54 9.05 13.95
C ALA A 404 44.71 8.12 15.16
N THR A 405 43.88 7.09 15.27
CA THR A 405 44.11 6.03 16.26
C THR A 405 45.21 5.14 15.74
N ASP A 406 46.39 5.30 16.32
CA ASP A 406 47.47 4.32 16.30
C ASP A 406 46.90 2.94 16.65
N TRP A 407 47.08 1.98 15.76
CA TRP A 407 46.84 0.56 15.98
C TRP A 407 47.94 0.01 16.91
N LYS A 408 48.08 0.55 18.12
CA LYS A 408 48.92 -0.08 19.14
C LYS A 408 48.25 -1.38 19.59
N ASN A 409 48.70 -2.48 18.98
CA ASN A 409 48.94 -3.78 19.60
C ASN A 409 48.03 -4.11 20.78
N GLN A 410 46.78 -4.50 20.50
CA GLN A 410 46.11 -5.43 21.39
C GLN A 410 46.70 -6.81 21.11
N HIS A 411 47.45 -7.32 22.08
CA HIS A 411 47.95 -8.69 22.10
C HIS A 411 46.82 -9.66 21.74
N SER A 412 46.88 -10.21 20.52
CA SER A 412 45.91 -11.17 19.98
C SER A 412 46.19 -12.57 20.54
N CYS A 413 46.08 -12.70 21.85
CA CYS A 413 45.82 -13.98 22.50
C CYS A 413 45.03 -13.76 23.80
N SER A 414 44.11 -12.79 23.81
CA SER A 414 43.05 -12.75 24.79
C SER A 414 41.81 -13.41 24.17
N PHE A 415 41.48 -14.59 24.70
CA PHE A 415 40.21 -15.24 24.43
C PHE A 415 39.09 -14.30 24.91
N GLN A 416 38.46 -13.59 23.97
CA GLN A 416 37.33 -12.73 24.26
C GLN A 416 36.13 -13.64 24.55
N VAL A 417 35.94 -13.97 25.83
CA VAL A 417 34.74 -14.65 26.29
C VAL A 417 33.56 -13.77 25.88
N SER A 418 32.70 -14.28 25.00
CA SER A 418 31.46 -13.59 24.66
C SER A 418 30.60 -13.48 25.91
N ASP A 419 30.34 -12.25 26.37
CA ASP A 419 29.39 -11.98 27.43
C ASP A 419 28.00 -12.43 26.98
N TYR A 420 27.64 -13.67 27.34
CA TYR A 420 26.33 -14.25 27.09
C TYR A 420 25.31 -13.67 28.09
N VAL A 421 24.97 -12.39 27.95
CA VAL A 421 23.92 -11.76 28.75
C VAL A 421 22.56 -12.17 28.16
N ARG A 422 21.99 -13.26 28.69
CA ARG A 422 20.54 -13.54 28.52
C ARG A 422 19.74 -12.74 29.54
N GLY A 423 18.51 -12.35 29.19
CA GLY A 423 17.62 -11.57 30.06
C GLY A 423 17.42 -12.14 31.48
N ALA A 424 17.57 -13.46 31.66
CA ALA A 424 17.49 -14.13 32.97
C ALA A 424 18.68 -13.81 33.91
N THR A 425 19.86 -13.50 33.38
CA THR A 425 21.05 -13.15 34.20
C THR A 425 21.02 -11.72 34.76
N GLN A 426 20.17 -10.82 34.23
CA GLN A 426 20.01 -9.48 34.79
C GLN A 426 19.21 -9.48 36.11
N GLU A 427 18.25 -10.41 36.28
CA GLU A 427 17.51 -10.54 37.54
C GLU A 427 18.41 -11.06 38.66
N ILE A 428 19.29 -12.01 38.34
CA ILE A 428 20.29 -12.53 39.28
C ILE A 428 21.32 -11.44 39.63
N SER A 429 21.79 -10.66 38.65
CA SER A 429 22.65 -9.49 38.86
C SER A 429 22.02 -8.44 39.79
N ARG A 430 20.69 -8.21 39.70
CA ARG A 430 19.97 -7.29 40.60
C ARG A 430 19.86 -7.84 42.02
N PHE A 431 19.70 -9.15 42.21
CA PHE A 431 19.73 -9.79 43.53
C PHE A 431 21.09 -9.66 44.21
N TYR A 432 22.20 -9.84 43.48
CA TYR A 432 23.53 -9.70 44.05
C TYR A 432 23.98 -8.24 44.22
N ARG A 433 23.55 -7.30 43.36
CA ARG A 433 23.81 -5.85 43.55
C ARG A 433 23.11 -5.26 44.77
N ALA A 434 21.97 -5.81 45.19
CA ALA A 434 21.28 -5.39 46.41
C ALA A 434 21.99 -5.89 47.70
N TYR A 435 22.92 -6.84 47.59
CA TYR A 435 23.70 -7.38 48.70
C TYR A 435 25.10 -6.75 48.86
N ASP A 436 25.49 -5.86 47.94
CA ASP A 436 26.76 -5.11 47.97
C ASP A 436 26.66 -3.80 48.76
N SER A 437 25.71 -3.72 49.70
CA SER A 437 25.79 -2.74 50.79
C SER A 437 26.84 -3.23 51.79
N TYR A 438 27.97 -2.53 51.80
CA TYR A 438 29.08 -2.67 52.75
C TYR A 438 28.65 -2.61 54.24
N GLU A 439 27.41 -2.22 54.54
CA GLU A 439 26.85 -2.15 55.90
C GLU A 439 26.18 -3.46 56.37
N CYS A 440 25.74 -4.34 55.45
CA CYS A 440 25.00 -5.55 55.81
C CYS A 440 25.89 -6.77 56.13
N THR A 441 27.20 -6.72 55.83
CA THR A 441 28.14 -7.82 56.10
C THR A 441 28.83 -7.71 57.46
N LYS A 442 28.77 -6.56 58.14
CA LYS A 442 29.35 -6.38 59.49
C LYS A 442 28.57 -7.10 60.60
N SER A 443 27.26 -7.34 60.43
CA SER A 443 26.42 -7.98 61.45
C SER A 443 26.41 -9.52 61.39
N ARG A 444 27.02 -10.13 60.36
CA ARG A 444 27.00 -11.59 60.13
C ARG A 444 28.30 -12.31 60.54
N LEU A 445 29.37 -11.58 60.75
CA LEU A 445 30.64 -12.06 61.29
C LEU A 445 30.79 -11.41 62.65
N GLY A 446 30.35 -12.08 63.73
CA GLY A 446 30.20 -11.52 65.08
C GLY A 446 31.46 -10.92 65.71
N PHE A 447 31.91 -9.78 65.22
CA PHE A 447 32.96 -8.95 65.79
C PHE A 447 32.32 -7.67 66.33
N VAL A 448 32.21 -7.61 67.65
CA VAL A 448 31.91 -6.39 68.40
C VAL A 448 33.24 -5.75 68.77
N TRP A 449 33.46 -4.50 68.35
CA TRP A 449 34.32 -3.51 69.01
C TRP A 449 33.66 -2.15 68.87
#